data_AF-A0A3S0DGQ7-F1
#
_entry.id   AF-A0A3S0DGQ7-F1
#
_cell.length_a   1.000
_cell.length_b   1.000
_cell.length_c   1.000
_cell.angle_alpha   90.00
_cell.angle_beta   90.00
_cell.angle_gamma   90.00
#
_symmetry.space_group_name_H-M   'P 1'
#
loop_
_entity.id
_entity.type
_entity.pdbx_description
1 polymer ?
#
loop_
_entity_poly.entity_id
_entity_poly.type
_entity_poly.pdbx_seq_one_letter_code
_entity_poly.pdbx_strand_id
1 'polypeptide(L)'
;MKNYLRIAKILAAMLLFAIIPHSVHAATAKSGDDDYIPSDAEIEKMMIDKYRATIRDQVERLHGRRLSEVKKKIGIKDEKSPGKAGGDTPQQVFFLRRNRLDMFQLDDNVVPLSSAKGAAISITRDELAGTTATTVNGRLQAVAYRSEASPDGTGSNIGVNIAPYVDAQGTTNSPKKKSDASTLQTGVDFQFSTFGGPIAHNYFIVTPYYQTDYSGIASADGVKLAWEPRDPRLALGGTIGQGSGFVDWYWQLHVEADLKDVHNVGSTGLVKGQYSWIGGTAQAHFVLFPDYTEAQPDFKSPGPAFWVNRLFANASLTSYVQLENGRQVTTYGAELGYNISTDGKSSVSVKYDQGTDKDTLVAMRKYLMALNIKY
;
A
#
# COMPACT_ATOMS: atom_id res chain seq x y z
N MET A 1 28.86 -19.25 0.81
CA MET A 1 28.71 -18.76 -0.58
C MET A 1 27.99 -19.72 -1.53
N LYS A 2 28.52 -20.89 -1.95
CA LYS A 2 27.93 -21.69 -3.07
C LYS A 2 26.42 -21.98 -2.98
N ASN A 3 25.84 -22.20 -1.80
CA ASN A 3 24.39 -22.47 -1.65
C ASN A 3 23.50 -21.23 -1.87
N TYR A 4 23.98 -20.03 -1.50
CA TYR A 4 23.24 -18.77 -1.64
C TYR A 4 22.92 -18.47 -3.12
N LEU A 5 23.89 -18.71 -4.01
CA LEU A 5 23.72 -18.57 -5.46
C LEU A 5 22.68 -19.56 -6.05
N ARG A 6 22.35 -20.64 -5.33
CA ARG A 6 21.36 -21.62 -5.76
C ARG A 6 19.94 -21.20 -5.37
N ILE A 7 19.76 -20.67 -4.15
CA ILE A 7 18.47 -20.15 -3.67
C ILE A 7 18.05 -18.89 -4.45
N ALA A 8 18.98 -17.94 -4.65
CA ALA A 8 18.71 -16.72 -5.43
C ALA A 8 18.26 -17.02 -6.87
N LYS A 9 18.84 -18.04 -7.52
CA LYS A 9 18.44 -18.48 -8.86
C LYS A 9 17.05 -19.13 -8.91
N ILE A 10 16.63 -19.83 -7.85
CA ILE A 10 15.29 -20.43 -7.77
C ILE A 10 14.22 -19.34 -7.62
N LEU A 11 14.46 -18.35 -6.75
CA LEU A 11 13.54 -17.20 -6.59
C LEU A 11 13.43 -16.37 -7.87
N ALA A 12 14.56 -16.10 -8.55
CA ALA A 12 14.56 -15.40 -9.83
C ALA A 12 13.81 -16.17 -10.94
N ALA A 13 13.85 -17.50 -10.94
CA ALA A 13 13.13 -18.33 -11.91
C ALA A 13 11.61 -18.32 -11.71
N MET A 14 11.15 -18.24 -10.45
CA MET A 14 9.71 -18.15 -10.14
C MET A 14 9.08 -16.84 -10.63
N LEU A 15 9.84 -15.75 -10.66
CA LEU A 15 9.38 -14.44 -11.16
C LEU A 15 9.04 -14.45 -12.66
N LEU A 16 9.66 -15.35 -13.45
CA LEU A 16 9.56 -15.34 -14.92
C LEU A 16 8.29 -16.02 -15.48
N PHE A 17 7.62 -16.86 -14.70
CA PHE A 17 6.48 -17.66 -15.19
C PHE A 17 5.11 -16.97 -15.10
N ALA A 18 5.06 -15.75 -14.57
CA ALA A 18 3.80 -15.02 -14.32
C ALA A 18 3.26 -14.20 -15.52
N ILE A 19 3.86 -14.32 -16.73
CA ILE A 19 3.61 -13.37 -17.84
C ILE A 19 3.32 -14.07 -19.17
N ILE A 20 2.19 -14.81 -19.26
CA ILE A 20 1.60 -15.25 -20.54
C ILE A 20 0.06 -15.21 -20.49
N PRO A 21 -0.61 -14.25 -21.14
CA PRO A 21 -2.05 -14.32 -21.42
C PRO A 21 -2.33 -15.11 -22.72
N HIS A 22 -3.52 -15.69 -22.85
CA HIS A 22 -4.04 -16.26 -24.11
C HIS A 22 -5.38 -15.60 -24.46
N SER A 23 -5.70 -15.44 -25.75
CA SER A 23 -6.91 -14.77 -26.25
C SER A 23 -7.39 -15.38 -27.57
N VAL A 24 -8.72 -15.35 -27.85
CA VAL A 24 -9.38 -16.03 -28.99
C VAL A 24 -10.57 -15.19 -29.53
N HIS A 25 -11.08 -15.51 -30.74
CA HIS A 25 -12.10 -14.79 -31.55
C HIS A 25 -13.27 -15.74 -31.96
N ALA A 26 -14.37 -15.38 -32.63
CA ALA A 26 -14.72 -14.23 -33.50
C ALA A 26 -16.16 -13.69 -33.18
N ALA A 27 -16.91 -12.85 -33.93
CA ALA A 27 -17.28 -12.73 -35.36
C ALA A 27 -18.08 -13.94 -35.93
N THR A 28 -19.05 -13.81 -36.85
CA THR A 28 -19.33 -12.77 -37.89
C THR A 28 -20.85 -12.63 -38.19
N ALA A 29 -21.26 -11.72 -39.09
CA ALA A 29 -22.66 -11.49 -39.52
C ALA A 29 -22.87 -11.61 -41.05
N LYS A 30 -24.13 -11.69 -41.52
CA LYS A 30 -24.71 -11.49 -42.89
C LYS A 30 -26.08 -12.22 -42.99
N SER A 31 -27.00 -12.00 -43.95
CA SER A 31 -27.36 -10.88 -44.86
C SER A 31 -28.57 -11.27 -45.72
N GLY A 32 -29.38 -10.30 -46.20
CA GLY A 32 -30.32 -10.50 -47.31
C GLY A 32 -31.65 -9.78 -47.10
N ASP A 33 -31.97 -8.84 -47.99
CA ASP A 33 -33.23 -8.09 -48.01
C ASP A 33 -34.11 -8.58 -49.18
N ASP A 34 -35.40 -8.80 -48.91
CA ASP A 34 -36.49 -8.79 -49.90
C ASP A 34 -37.26 -7.46 -49.75
N ASP A 35 -37.90 -6.97 -50.82
CA ASP A 35 -38.47 -5.62 -50.85
C ASP A 35 -39.50 -5.37 -49.75
N TYR A 36 -39.19 -4.35 -48.94
CA TYR A 36 -39.65 -4.26 -47.56
C TYR A 36 -40.79 -3.23 -47.40
N ILE A 37 -41.86 -3.58 -46.67
CA ILE A 37 -42.94 -2.65 -46.21
C ILE A 37 -43.05 -2.68 -44.68
N PRO A 38 -42.31 -1.80 -44.01
CA PRO A 38 -41.82 -1.95 -41.93
C PRO A 38 -43.08 -1.64 -41.13
N SER A 39 -43.34 -2.43 -40.10
CA SER A 39 -44.33 -2.12 -39.06
C SER A 39 -43.92 -0.85 -38.30
N ASP A 40 -44.83 -0.23 -37.55
CA ASP A 40 -44.52 1.01 -36.80
C ASP A 40 -43.34 0.83 -35.83
N ALA A 41 -43.15 -0.37 -35.26
CA ALA A 41 -42.00 -0.71 -34.42
C ALA A 41 -40.67 -0.76 -35.21
N GLU A 42 -40.72 -1.11 -36.50
CA GLU A 42 -39.55 -1.08 -37.38
C GLU A 42 -39.32 0.33 -37.95
N ILE A 43 -40.35 1.16 -38.10
CA ILE A 43 -40.23 2.59 -38.39
C ILE A 43 -39.60 3.31 -37.19
N GLU A 44 -40.00 3.00 -35.95
CA GLU A 44 -39.36 3.48 -34.73
C GLU A 44 -37.88 3.05 -34.66
N LYS A 45 -37.61 1.76 -34.93
CA LYS A 45 -36.24 1.23 -35.02
C LYS A 45 -35.41 1.94 -36.10
N MET A 46 -35.95 2.18 -37.30
CA MET A 46 -35.30 2.97 -38.35
C MET A 46 -35.04 4.41 -37.91
N MET A 47 -35.97 5.03 -37.18
CA MET A 47 -35.79 6.39 -36.65
C MET A 47 -34.67 6.43 -35.60
N ILE A 48 -34.61 5.43 -34.70
CA ILE A 48 -33.52 5.24 -33.72
C ILE A 48 -32.18 4.99 -34.42
N ASP A 49 -32.14 4.11 -35.43
CA ASP A 49 -30.90 3.79 -36.16
C ASP A 49 -30.46 4.92 -37.10
N LYS A 50 -31.39 5.73 -37.63
CA LYS A 50 -31.10 7.01 -38.31
C LYS A 50 -30.56 8.06 -37.34
N TYR A 51 -31.08 8.11 -36.11
CA TYR A 51 -30.51 8.93 -35.04
C TYR A 51 -29.08 8.47 -34.67
N ARG A 52 -28.86 7.16 -34.53
CA ARG A 52 -27.54 6.56 -34.29
C ARG A 52 -26.58 6.78 -35.45
N ALA A 53 -27.05 6.75 -36.70
CA ALA A 53 -26.25 7.07 -37.88
C ALA A 53 -25.89 8.57 -37.92
N THR A 54 -26.82 9.45 -37.55
CA THR A 54 -26.56 10.90 -37.40
C THR A 54 -25.55 11.17 -36.29
N ILE A 55 -25.66 10.48 -35.16
CA ILE A 55 -24.67 10.51 -34.07
C ILE A 55 -23.33 9.93 -34.54
N ARG A 56 -23.32 8.87 -35.36
CA ARG A 56 -22.08 8.28 -35.89
C ARG A 56 -21.37 9.20 -36.88
N ASP A 57 -22.08 9.80 -37.83
CA ASP A 57 -21.52 10.80 -38.74
C ASP A 57 -21.02 12.05 -37.97
N GLN A 58 -21.72 12.46 -36.90
CA GLN A 58 -21.20 13.47 -35.99
C GLN A 58 -19.91 12.99 -35.29
N VAL A 59 -19.87 11.78 -34.72
CA VAL A 59 -18.68 11.19 -34.06
C VAL A 59 -17.52 10.99 -35.03
N GLU A 60 -17.76 10.62 -36.29
CA GLU A 60 -16.72 10.47 -37.32
C GLU A 60 -16.19 11.83 -37.80
N ARG A 61 -17.06 12.85 -37.94
CA ARG A 61 -16.65 14.25 -38.12
C ARG A 61 -15.87 14.82 -36.93
N LEU A 62 -16.04 14.26 -35.73
CA LEU A 62 -15.29 14.59 -34.52
C LEU A 62 -13.95 13.81 -34.45
N HIS A 63 -13.92 12.52 -34.79
CA HIS A 63 -12.72 11.67 -34.76
C HIS A 63 -11.59 12.14 -35.71
N GLY A 64 -11.90 12.94 -36.73
CA GLY A 64 -10.90 13.60 -37.58
C GLY A 64 -10.42 14.98 -37.11
N ARG A 65 -10.94 15.53 -36.00
CA ARG A 65 -10.73 16.94 -35.62
C ARG A 65 -10.24 17.10 -34.19
N ARG A 66 -9.32 18.06 -33.98
CA ARG A 66 -8.93 18.48 -32.62
C ARG A 66 -10.13 19.11 -31.92
N LEU A 67 -10.34 18.76 -30.65
CA LEU A 67 -11.51 19.17 -29.84
C LEU A 67 -11.76 20.69 -29.83
N SER A 68 -10.68 21.49 -29.96
CA SER A 68 -10.73 22.95 -30.06
C SER A 68 -11.38 23.50 -31.33
N GLU A 69 -11.29 22.81 -32.47
CA GLU A 69 -12.00 23.22 -33.70
C GLU A 69 -13.52 23.08 -33.54
N VAL A 70 -13.94 22.03 -32.82
CA VAL A 70 -15.33 21.69 -32.59
C VAL A 70 -15.98 22.79 -31.75
N LYS A 71 -15.42 23.08 -30.56
CA LYS A 71 -15.89 24.16 -29.68
C LYS A 71 -15.99 25.50 -30.41
N LYS A 72 -14.93 25.87 -31.14
CA LYS A 72 -14.87 27.11 -31.92
C LYS A 72 -15.97 27.21 -32.99
N LYS A 73 -16.44 26.10 -33.55
CA LYS A 73 -17.56 26.09 -34.52
C LYS A 73 -18.95 26.18 -33.89
N ILE A 74 -19.15 25.64 -32.68
CA ILE A 74 -20.45 25.61 -32.01
C ILE A 74 -20.71 26.84 -31.12
N GLY A 75 -19.93 27.91 -31.27
CA GLY A 75 -20.12 29.17 -30.53
C GLY A 75 -19.76 29.10 -29.04
N ILE A 76 -19.44 27.92 -28.51
CA ILE A 76 -18.81 27.74 -27.20
C ILE A 76 -17.42 28.37 -27.30
N LYS A 77 -17.32 29.62 -26.84
CA LYS A 77 -16.05 30.15 -26.35
C LYS A 77 -15.54 29.13 -25.35
N ASP A 78 -14.29 28.70 -25.50
CA ASP A 78 -13.58 28.19 -24.34
C ASP A 78 -13.68 29.29 -23.27
N GLU A 79 -14.45 29.01 -22.20
CA GLU A 79 -14.08 29.55 -20.90
C GLU A 79 -12.58 29.33 -20.76
N LYS A 80 -11.85 30.33 -20.25
CA LYS A 80 -10.45 30.11 -19.91
C LYS A 80 -10.44 29.04 -18.82
N SER A 81 -10.33 27.76 -19.21
CA SER A 81 -10.11 26.65 -18.29
C SER A 81 -9.05 27.15 -17.32
N PRO A 82 -9.35 27.29 -16.01
CA PRO A 82 -8.46 27.96 -15.08
C PRO A 82 -7.12 27.27 -15.22
N GLY A 83 -6.16 28.04 -15.76
CA GLY A 83 -5.14 27.46 -16.64
C GLY A 83 -4.52 26.25 -15.97
N LYS A 84 -4.59 25.07 -16.60
CA LYS A 84 -4.00 23.85 -16.02
C LYS A 84 -2.53 24.14 -15.78
N ALA A 85 -2.23 24.55 -14.56
CA ALA A 85 -0.97 24.24 -13.96
C ALA A 85 -0.81 22.74 -14.15
N GLY A 86 0.35 22.34 -14.67
CA GLY A 86 1.03 21.24 -14.01
C GLY A 86 1.23 21.71 -12.57
N GLY A 87 0.19 21.51 -11.75
CA GLY A 87 0.34 21.62 -10.32
C GLY A 87 1.15 20.41 -9.98
N ASP A 88 2.47 20.61 -9.86
CA ASP A 88 3.33 19.71 -9.11
C ASP A 88 2.80 19.70 -7.69
N THR A 89 1.77 18.87 -7.45
CA THR A 89 1.23 18.61 -6.11
C THR A 89 2.43 18.17 -5.28
N PRO A 90 2.85 18.97 -4.30
CA PRO A 90 4.23 18.93 -3.82
C PRO A 90 4.52 17.56 -3.21
N GLN A 91 5.30 16.77 -3.94
CA GLN A 91 5.51 15.36 -3.65
C GLN A 91 6.09 15.17 -2.25
N GLN A 92 5.59 14.18 -1.50
CA GLN A 92 6.02 13.95 -0.13
C GLN A 92 7.45 13.37 -0.13
N VAL A 93 8.45 14.24 0.01
CA VAL A 93 9.85 13.86 0.12
C VAL A 93 10.16 13.20 1.46
N PHE A 94 9.45 13.58 2.53
CA PHE A 94 9.73 13.15 3.91
C PHE A 94 8.55 12.42 4.54
N PHE A 95 8.83 11.25 5.10
CA PHE A 95 7.84 10.40 5.75
C PHE A 95 8.26 10.05 7.17
N LEU A 96 7.32 10.19 8.11
CA LEU A 96 7.44 9.71 9.48
C LEU A 96 6.28 8.73 9.75
N ARG A 97 6.58 7.44 9.86
CA ARG A 97 5.56 6.41 10.15
C ARG A 97 5.91 5.54 11.36
N ARG A 98 4.99 4.65 11.73
CA ARG A 98 5.15 3.69 12.82
C ARG A 98 5.85 2.41 12.36
N ASN A 99 5.41 1.85 11.25
CA ASN A 99 5.87 0.55 10.73
C ASN A 99 6.38 0.70 9.29
N ARG A 100 7.39 -0.08 8.89
CA ARG A 100 7.85 -0.20 7.49
C ARG A 100 6.73 -0.64 6.55
N LEU A 101 5.76 -1.43 7.04
CA LEU A 101 4.57 -1.80 6.26
C LEU A 101 3.68 -0.59 5.92
N ASP A 102 3.67 0.46 6.74
CA ASP A 102 2.96 1.72 6.48
C ASP A 102 3.70 2.60 5.44
N MET A 103 4.81 2.09 4.87
CA MET A 103 5.77 2.80 4.02
C MET A 103 6.19 2.01 2.77
N PHE A 104 5.50 0.90 2.45
CA PHE A 104 5.97 0.03 1.36
C PHE A 104 5.92 0.68 -0.02
N GLN A 105 5.25 1.81 -0.18
CA GLN A 105 5.17 2.54 -1.42
C GLN A 105 5.65 3.97 -1.17
N LEU A 106 6.76 4.33 -1.82
CA LEU A 106 7.36 5.67 -1.76
C LEU A 106 6.65 6.60 -2.77
N ASP A 107 5.32 6.53 -2.76
CA ASP A 107 4.32 7.20 -3.61
C ASP A 107 3.20 7.68 -2.67
N ASP A 108 2.78 8.93 -2.87
CA ASP A 108 2.06 9.72 -1.87
C ASP A 108 0.58 9.33 -1.76
N ASN A 109 0.08 8.55 -2.74
CA ASN A 109 -1.36 8.36 -2.97
C ASN A 109 -1.92 6.99 -2.51
N VAL A 110 -1.07 6.06 -2.04
CA VAL A 110 -1.47 4.64 -1.99
C VAL A 110 -1.90 4.12 -0.62
N VAL A 111 -1.33 4.63 0.48
CA VAL A 111 -1.85 4.35 1.83
C VAL A 111 -2.81 5.48 2.19
N PRO A 112 -4.12 5.24 2.33
CA PRO A 112 -5.06 6.29 2.72
C PRO A 112 -4.61 7.01 4.01
N LEU A 113 -4.74 8.33 4.05
CA LEU A 113 -4.45 9.13 5.26
C LEU A 113 -5.24 8.65 6.49
N SER A 114 -6.39 8.00 6.29
CA SER A 114 -7.17 7.33 7.33
C SER A 114 -6.48 6.11 7.96
N SER A 115 -5.59 5.38 7.26
CA SER A 115 -4.95 4.14 7.75
C SER A 115 -3.48 4.28 8.14
N ALA A 116 -2.71 5.17 7.51
CA ALA A 116 -1.29 5.40 7.83
C ALA A 116 -1.07 5.83 9.30
N LYS A 117 0.01 5.37 9.95
CA LYS A 117 0.31 5.71 11.36
C LYS A 117 1.63 6.44 11.49
N GLY A 118 1.65 7.55 12.22
CA GLY A 118 2.88 8.27 12.57
C GLY A 118 3.72 7.52 13.63
N ALA A 119 4.99 7.92 13.78
CA ALA A 119 5.88 7.35 14.79
C ALA A 119 5.30 7.49 16.22
N ALA A 120 5.49 6.46 17.04
CA ALA A 120 4.98 6.41 18.41
C ALA A 120 6.11 6.42 19.44
N ILE A 121 5.95 7.26 20.47
CA ILE A 121 6.76 7.25 21.70
C ILE A 121 5.80 7.20 22.88
N SER A 122 6.01 6.27 23.81
CA SER A 122 5.22 6.18 25.06
C SER A 122 6.13 6.02 26.26
N ILE A 123 5.86 6.77 27.32
CA ILE A 123 6.58 6.69 28.60
C ILE A 123 5.58 6.22 29.65
N THR A 124 5.84 5.06 30.23
CA THR A 124 5.01 4.44 31.28
C THR A 124 5.78 4.47 32.59
N ARG A 125 5.25 5.15 33.62
CA ARG A 125 5.81 5.14 34.97
C ARG A 125 5.02 4.16 35.84
N ASP A 126 5.71 3.14 36.35
CA ASP A 126 5.22 2.26 37.39
C ASP A 126 5.84 2.70 38.73
N GLU A 127 5.06 3.44 39.53
CA GLU A 127 5.52 3.96 40.82
C GLU A 127 5.61 2.89 41.90
N LEU A 128 4.90 1.75 41.75
CA LEU A 128 4.93 0.63 42.69
C LEU A 128 6.18 -0.24 42.47
N ALA A 129 6.55 -0.50 41.22
CA ALA A 129 7.81 -1.15 40.87
C ALA A 129 9.00 -0.18 40.84
N GLY A 130 8.78 1.13 41.03
CA GLY A 130 9.81 2.16 41.00
C GLY A 130 10.51 2.29 39.64
N THR A 131 9.82 1.98 38.53
CA THR A 131 10.44 1.91 37.19
C THR A 131 9.72 2.73 36.14
N THR A 132 10.48 3.39 35.27
CA THR A 132 9.97 4.09 34.08
C THR A 132 10.37 3.30 32.83
N ALA A 133 9.41 2.96 31.98
CA ALA A 133 9.62 2.30 30.70
C ALA A 133 9.36 3.27 29.55
N THR A 134 10.36 3.49 28.69
CA THR A 134 10.23 4.28 27.45
C THR A 134 10.19 3.33 26.27
N THR A 135 9.08 3.34 25.53
CA THR A 135 8.92 2.57 24.29
C THR A 135 8.95 3.53 23.09
N VAL A 136 9.74 3.19 22.09
CA VAL A 136 9.82 3.90 20.79
C VAL A 136 9.47 2.90 19.70
N ASN A 137 8.67 3.34 18.71
CA ASN A 137 8.28 2.54 17.56
C ASN A 137 7.99 3.48 16.38
N GLY A 138 8.98 3.73 15.53
CA GLY A 138 8.81 4.60 14.37
C GLY A 138 10.02 4.68 13.44
N ARG A 139 9.74 5.17 12.24
CA ARG A 139 10.65 5.21 11.09
C ARG A 139 10.57 6.57 10.41
N LEU A 140 11.73 7.18 10.21
CA LEU A 140 11.93 8.41 9.43
C LEU A 140 12.61 8.05 8.11
N GLN A 141 12.05 8.48 6.98
CA GLN A 141 12.57 8.18 5.65
C GLN A 141 12.49 9.42 4.75
N ALA A 142 13.48 9.61 3.89
CA ALA A 142 13.53 10.69 2.92
C ALA A 142 13.76 10.12 1.51
N VAL A 143 12.95 10.53 0.54
CA VAL A 143 13.08 10.10 -0.87
C VAL A 143 14.15 10.95 -1.55
N ALA A 144 15.31 10.35 -1.80
CA ALA A 144 16.45 11.00 -2.45
C ALA A 144 16.37 10.95 -3.99
N TYR A 145 15.61 9.98 -4.52
CA TYR A 145 15.31 9.86 -5.95
C TYR A 145 13.93 9.18 -6.11
N ARG A 146 13.13 9.68 -7.05
CA ARG A 146 11.82 9.11 -7.44
C ARG A 146 11.75 9.05 -8.96
N SER A 147 11.18 7.97 -9.47
CA SER A 147 10.86 7.77 -10.89
C SER A 147 9.66 6.83 -10.95
N GLU A 148 8.55 7.29 -11.50
CA GLU A 148 7.27 6.58 -11.46
C GLU A 148 7.05 5.73 -12.71
N ALA A 149 6.32 4.61 -12.56
CA ALA A 149 5.84 3.84 -13.69
C ALA A 149 4.59 4.53 -14.27
N SER A 150 4.58 4.78 -15.58
CA SER A 150 3.47 5.38 -16.33
C SER A 150 2.31 4.37 -16.45
N PRO A 151 1.13 4.61 -15.83
CA PRO A 151 -0.02 3.70 -15.95
C PRO A 151 -0.76 3.83 -17.29
N ASP A 152 -0.54 4.95 -17.98
CA ASP A 152 -1.13 5.31 -19.28
C ASP A 152 -0.29 4.83 -20.48
N GLY A 153 0.87 4.22 -20.24
CA GLY A 153 1.74 3.65 -21.27
C GLY A 153 2.49 4.70 -22.13
N THR A 154 2.53 5.96 -21.68
CA THR A 154 3.26 7.05 -22.36
C THR A 154 4.72 7.17 -21.89
N GLY A 155 5.06 6.52 -20.78
CA GLY A 155 6.41 6.47 -20.20
C GLY A 155 6.90 5.05 -19.91
N SER A 156 7.76 4.91 -18.91
CA SER A 156 8.30 3.62 -18.48
C SER A 156 7.26 2.78 -17.73
N ASN A 157 7.13 1.49 -18.05
CA ASN A 157 6.38 0.54 -17.23
C ASN A 157 7.11 0.13 -15.93
N ILE A 158 8.31 0.69 -15.69
CA ILE A 158 9.17 0.44 -14.52
C ILE A 158 9.50 1.78 -13.85
N GLY A 159 9.16 1.90 -12.57
CA GLY A 159 9.58 3.00 -11.69
C GLY A 159 10.71 2.57 -10.75
N VAL A 160 11.49 3.55 -10.27
CA VAL A 160 12.63 3.34 -9.35
C VAL A 160 12.67 4.46 -8.32
N ASN A 161 12.55 4.11 -7.04
CA ASN A 161 12.62 5.05 -5.92
C ASN A 161 13.78 4.68 -4.98
N ILE A 162 14.54 5.67 -4.50
CA ILE A 162 15.66 5.48 -3.58
C ILE A 162 15.44 6.35 -2.35
N ALA A 163 15.39 5.76 -1.17
CA ALA A 163 15.06 6.47 0.05
C ALA A 163 15.86 5.99 1.28
N PRO A 164 16.90 6.74 1.73
CA PRO A 164 17.54 6.52 3.04
C PRO A 164 16.55 6.69 4.20
N TYR A 165 16.73 5.88 5.25
CA TYR A 165 15.89 5.89 6.45
C TYR A 165 16.66 5.61 7.74
N VAL A 166 16.03 5.98 8.86
CA VAL A 166 16.36 5.53 10.21
C VAL A 166 15.09 4.99 10.87
N ASP A 167 15.19 3.83 11.51
CA ASP A 167 14.10 3.04 12.05
C ASP A 167 14.44 2.66 13.50
N ALA A 168 13.52 2.88 14.45
CA ALA A 168 13.75 2.68 15.87
C ALA A 168 12.56 1.94 16.51
N GLN A 169 12.83 0.75 17.03
CA GLN A 169 11.85 -0.09 17.72
C GLN A 169 12.43 -0.65 19.03
N GLY A 170 11.75 -0.43 20.16
CA GLY A 170 12.22 -0.98 21.43
C GLY A 170 11.54 -0.45 22.67
N THR A 171 11.85 -1.07 23.80
CA THR A 171 11.53 -0.58 25.14
C THR A 171 12.76 -0.63 26.03
N THR A 172 13.12 0.51 26.63
CA THR A 172 14.13 0.61 27.68
C THR A 172 13.46 0.90 29.01
N ASN A 173 14.00 0.35 30.10
CA ASN A 173 13.56 0.63 31.47
C ASN A 173 14.63 1.43 32.21
N SER A 174 14.19 2.25 33.16
CA SER A 174 15.01 2.85 34.19
C SER A 174 14.43 2.48 35.56
N PRO A 175 15.14 1.72 36.42
CA PRO A 175 16.42 1.04 36.14
C PRO A 175 16.31 -0.03 35.03
N LYS A 176 17.43 -0.30 34.35
CA LYS A 176 17.52 -1.25 33.22
C LYS A 176 17.12 -2.66 33.64
N LYS A 177 16.21 -3.31 32.91
CA LYS A 177 15.75 -4.68 33.17
C LYS A 177 16.34 -5.65 32.14
N LYS A 178 16.30 -6.95 32.44
CA LYS A 178 16.66 -8.01 31.46
C LYS A 178 15.67 -8.09 30.28
N SER A 179 14.47 -7.51 30.44
CA SER A 179 13.44 -7.38 29.41
C SER A 179 13.66 -6.20 28.45
N ASP A 180 14.72 -5.41 28.63
CA ASP A 180 15.04 -4.30 27.74
C ASP A 180 15.49 -4.82 26.38
N ALA A 181 14.66 -4.58 25.37
CA ALA A 181 14.90 -4.96 23.97
C ALA A 181 14.77 -3.71 23.09
N SER A 182 15.82 -3.36 22.35
CA SER A 182 15.84 -2.20 21.46
C SER A 182 16.68 -2.43 20.22
N THR A 183 16.18 -1.94 19.09
CA THR A 183 16.86 -1.89 17.80
C THR A 183 16.81 -0.47 17.24
N LEU A 184 17.93 -0.05 16.67
CA LEU A 184 18.07 1.16 15.86
C LEU A 184 18.70 0.74 14.53
N GLN A 185 17.92 0.76 13.46
CA GLN A 185 18.31 0.33 12.12
C GLN A 185 18.46 1.56 11.21
N THR A 186 19.50 1.59 10.38
CA THR A 186 19.73 2.62 9.35
C THR A 186 20.05 1.93 8.03
N GLY A 187 19.62 2.52 6.92
CA GLY A 187 19.83 1.92 5.60
C GLY A 187 19.22 2.74 4.47
N VAL A 188 19.12 2.10 3.30
CA VAL A 188 18.51 2.67 2.10
C VAL A 188 17.53 1.67 1.53
N ASP A 189 16.32 2.11 1.22
CA ASP A 189 15.41 1.31 0.39
C ASP A 189 15.65 1.64 -1.09
N PHE A 190 15.86 0.59 -1.89
CA PHE A 190 15.79 0.64 -3.35
C PHE A 190 14.50 -0.04 -3.78
N GLN A 191 13.50 0.76 -4.11
CA GLN A 191 12.20 0.30 -4.59
C GLN A 191 12.17 0.29 -6.12
N PHE A 192 11.64 -0.80 -6.68
CA PHE A 192 11.30 -0.96 -8.08
C PHE A 192 9.79 -1.19 -8.17
N SER A 193 9.07 -0.39 -8.93
CA SER A 193 7.67 -0.63 -9.25
C SER A 193 7.54 -1.11 -10.69
N THR A 194 6.60 -2.01 -10.98
CA THR A 194 6.25 -2.41 -12.35
C THR A 194 4.75 -2.35 -12.56
N PHE A 195 4.34 -1.95 -13.77
CA PHE A 195 2.93 -1.87 -14.17
C PHE A 195 2.59 -2.90 -15.26
N GLY A 196 1.39 -3.47 -15.17
CA GLY A 196 0.86 -4.45 -16.12
C GLY A 196 1.22 -5.92 -15.82
N GLY A 197 0.53 -6.82 -16.53
CA GLY A 197 0.53 -8.26 -16.25
C GLY A 197 -0.79 -8.73 -15.63
N PRO A 198 -0.85 -9.95 -15.04
CA PRO A 198 -2.06 -10.44 -14.37
C PRO A 198 -2.43 -9.62 -13.12
N ILE A 199 -1.43 -9.10 -12.42
CA ILE A 199 -1.54 -8.19 -11.28
C ILE A 199 -1.19 -6.80 -11.77
N ALA A 200 -2.07 -5.81 -11.55
CA ALA A 200 -1.95 -4.47 -12.13
C ALA A 200 -0.65 -3.74 -11.77
N HIS A 201 -0.23 -3.79 -10.50
CA HIS A 201 1.02 -3.19 -10.01
C HIS A 201 1.80 -4.19 -9.16
N ASN A 202 3.13 -4.16 -9.25
CA ASN A 202 4.01 -4.90 -8.34
C ASN A 202 5.09 -3.95 -7.80
N TYR A 203 5.33 -4.00 -6.49
CA TYR A 203 6.37 -3.24 -5.83
C TYR A 203 7.39 -4.21 -5.22
N PHE A 204 8.66 -4.04 -5.56
CA PHE A 204 9.78 -4.82 -5.03
C PHE A 204 10.72 -3.88 -4.29
N ILE A 205 11.22 -4.26 -3.11
CA ILE A 205 12.20 -3.45 -2.37
C ILE A 205 13.42 -4.28 -1.99
N VAL A 206 14.59 -3.73 -2.25
CA VAL A 206 15.89 -4.20 -1.74
C VAL A 206 16.39 -3.19 -0.71
N THR A 207 16.60 -3.63 0.52
CA THR A 207 16.99 -2.77 1.65
C THR A 207 18.24 -3.31 2.33
N PRO A 208 19.46 -2.91 1.92
CA PRO A 208 20.66 -3.05 2.74
C PRO A 208 20.55 -2.18 4.01
N TYR A 209 21.05 -2.69 5.14
CA TYR A 209 20.98 -1.99 6.42
C TYR A 209 22.08 -2.37 7.40
N TYR A 210 22.28 -1.49 8.38
CA TYR A 210 23.03 -1.74 9.62
C TYR A 210 22.09 -1.54 10.82
N GLN A 211 22.22 -2.39 11.84
CA GLN A 211 21.38 -2.39 13.05
C GLN A 211 22.26 -2.37 14.31
N THR A 212 21.90 -1.51 15.26
CA THR A 212 22.46 -1.44 16.61
C THR A 212 21.34 -1.42 17.67
N ASP A 213 21.66 -1.18 18.94
CA ASP A 213 20.71 -0.96 20.03
C ASP A 213 20.79 0.50 20.52
N TYR A 214 19.90 0.95 21.40
CA TYR A 214 19.94 2.35 21.90
C TYR A 214 21.15 2.68 22.78
N SER A 215 22.06 1.72 23.00
CA SER A 215 23.35 1.91 23.67
C SER A 215 24.54 1.95 22.69
N GLY A 216 24.33 1.69 21.40
CA GLY A 216 25.41 1.60 20.41
C GLY A 216 26.30 0.34 20.55
N ILE A 217 25.87 -0.65 21.33
CA ILE A 217 26.66 -1.83 21.70
C ILE A 217 26.36 -3.01 20.76
N ALA A 218 25.11 -3.16 20.32
CA ALA A 218 24.78 -4.18 19.33
C ALA A 218 25.34 -3.79 17.95
N SER A 219 25.65 -4.80 17.13
CA SER A 219 25.99 -4.60 15.73
C SER A 219 25.56 -5.81 14.90
N ALA A 220 24.78 -5.53 13.87
CA ALA A 220 24.38 -6.49 12.85
C ALA A 220 24.27 -5.77 11.50
N ASP A 221 24.55 -6.46 10.41
CA ASP A 221 24.27 -5.99 9.05
C ASP A 221 23.34 -6.98 8.35
N GLY A 222 22.67 -6.52 7.29
CA GLY A 222 21.76 -7.36 6.55
C GLY A 222 21.15 -6.73 5.31
N VAL A 223 20.35 -7.54 4.61
CA VAL A 223 19.55 -7.15 3.45
C VAL A 223 18.15 -7.72 3.58
N LYS A 224 17.15 -6.82 3.62
CA LYS A 224 15.73 -7.15 3.52
C LYS A 224 15.30 -7.09 2.05
N LEU A 225 14.78 -8.17 1.50
CA LEU A 225 14.10 -8.25 0.21
C LEU A 225 12.60 -8.32 0.48
N ALA A 226 11.79 -7.57 -0.26
CA ALA A 226 10.34 -7.62 -0.09
C ALA A 226 9.57 -7.41 -1.41
N TRP A 227 8.34 -7.93 -1.46
CA TRP A 227 7.40 -7.80 -2.58
C TRP A 227 5.98 -7.56 -2.09
N GLU A 228 5.28 -6.63 -2.71
CA GLU A 228 3.87 -6.34 -2.52
C GLU A 228 3.18 -6.25 -3.89
N PRO A 229 2.32 -7.22 -4.25
CA PRO A 229 1.39 -7.06 -5.36
C PRO A 229 0.24 -6.12 -4.97
N ARG A 230 -0.19 -5.28 -5.91
CA ARG A 230 -1.34 -4.39 -5.78
C ARG A 230 -2.23 -4.52 -7.01
N ASP A 231 -3.49 -4.87 -6.77
CA ASP A 231 -4.53 -4.93 -7.79
C ASP A 231 -5.88 -4.52 -7.19
N PRO A 232 -6.28 -3.24 -7.33
CA PRO A 232 -7.53 -2.75 -6.77
C PRO A 232 -8.79 -3.43 -7.35
N ARG A 233 -8.68 -4.19 -8.46
CA ARG A 233 -9.77 -5.02 -9.00
C ARG A 233 -10.06 -6.23 -8.11
N LEU A 234 -9.06 -6.69 -7.36
CA LEU A 234 -9.10 -7.80 -6.39
C LEU A 234 -9.17 -7.30 -4.94
N ALA A 235 -9.48 -6.01 -4.74
CA ALA A 235 -9.33 -5.28 -3.48
C ALA A 235 -7.93 -5.43 -2.84
N LEU A 236 -6.88 -5.63 -3.65
CA LEU A 236 -5.51 -5.90 -3.20
C LEU A 236 -4.65 -4.63 -3.27
N GLY A 237 -4.02 -4.23 -2.18
CA GLY A 237 -3.22 -3.00 -2.09
C GLY A 237 -4.03 -1.72 -2.25
N GLY A 238 -5.34 -1.77 -2.01
CA GLY A 238 -6.28 -0.65 -2.11
C GLY A 238 -7.65 -1.09 -2.63
N THR A 239 -8.59 -0.14 -2.61
CA THR A 239 -9.99 -0.30 -3.04
C THR A 239 -10.30 0.66 -4.20
N ILE A 240 -11.37 0.37 -4.95
CA ILE A 240 -12.01 1.28 -5.92
C ILE A 240 -13.47 1.57 -5.53
N GLY A 241 -13.80 1.42 -4.25
CA GLY A 241 -15.18 1.47 -3.76
C GLY A 241 -15.98 0.22 -4.12
N GLN A 242 -15.36 -0.96 -4.05
CA GLN A 242 -16.03 -2.24 -4.36
C GLN A 242 -16.99 -2.72 -3.27
N GLY A 243 -16.94 -2.11 -2.08
CA GLY A 243 -17.75 -2.49 -0.94
C GLY A 243 -19.24 -2.25 -1.12
N SER A 244 -20.05 -2.90 -0.28
CA SER A 244 -21.40 -2.39 0.00
C SER A 244 -21.28 -0.95 0.52
N GLY A 245 -22.25 -0.06 0.22
CA GLY A 245 -22.12 1.37 0.59
C GLY A 245 -21.91 1.66 2.09
N PHE A 246 -22.12 0.69 2.97
CA PHE A 246 -21.87 0.78 4.41
C PHE A 246 -20.47 0.32 4.86
N VAL A 247 -19.75 -0.46 4.04
CA VAL A 247 -18.46 -1.08 4.38
C VAL A 247 -17.60 -1.16 3.13
N ASP A 248 -16.55 -0.35 3.06
CA ASP A 248 -15.45 -0.56 2.13
C ASP A 248 -14.40 -1.47 2.78
N TRP A 249 -13.66 -2.22 1.96
CA TRP A 249 -12.56 -3.05 2.44
C TRP A 249 -11.49 -3.26 1.36
N TYR A 250 -10.26 -3.48 1.82
CA TYR A 250 -9.17 -3.98 0.98
C TYR A 250 -8.23 -4.84 1.81
N TRP A 251 -7.44 -5.67 1.16
CA TRP A 251 -6.40 -6.47 1.78
C TRP A 251 -5.03 -6.12 1.20
N GLN A 252 -3.97 -6.46 1.93
CA GLN A 252 -2.58 -6.30 1.50
C GLN A 252 -1.85 -7.62 1.71
N LEU A 253 -0.89 -7.92 0.84
CA LEU A 253 0.03 -9.04 1.00
C LEU A 253 1.46 -8.52 0.83
N HIS A 254 2.22 -8.55 1.91
CA HIS A 254 3.63 -8.17 1.92
C HIS A 254 4.47 -9.42 2.17
N VAL A 255 5.28 -9.85 1.19
CA VAL A 255 6.23 -10.95 1.32
C VAL A 255 7.60 -10.38 1.64
N GLU A 256 8.27 -10.86 2.69
CA GLU A 256 9.63 -10.42 3.07
C GLU A 256 10.57 -11.62 3.26
N ALA A 257 11.81 -11.46 2.82
CA ALA A 257 12.96 -12.26 3.25
C ALA A 257 14.01 -11.32 3.88
N ASP A 258 14.50 -11.65 5.07
CA ASP A 258 15.45 -10.87 5.85
C ASP A 258 16.71 -11.70 6.10
N LEU A 259 17.83 -11.32 5.48
CA LEU A 259 19.13 -11.95 5.67
C LEU A 259 19.99 -11.05 6.55
N LYS A 260 20.32 -11.51 7.77
CA LYS A 260 20.97 -10.72 8.83
C LYS A 260 22.10 -11.52 9.48
N ASP A 261 23.26 -10.89 9.69
CA ASP A 261 24.36 -11.46 10.50
C ASP A 261 24.59 -10.60 11.74
N VAL A 262 24.49 -11.21 12.93
CA VAL A 262 24.58 -10.52 14.23
C VAL A 262 25.99 -10.71 14.78
N HIS A 263 26.77 -9.64 14.79
CA HIS A 263 28.15 -9.62 15.29
C HIS A 263 28.22 -9.40 16.79
N ASN A 264 27.46 -8.43 17.31
CA ASN A 264 27.33 -8.13 18.73
C ASN A 264 25.83 -8.03 19.10
N VAL A 265 25.42 -8.70 20.16
CA VAL A 265 23.99 -8.81 20.52
C VAL A 265 23.42 -7.58 21.23
N GLY A 266 24.25 -6.87 22.01
CA GLY A 266 23.84 -5.75 22.87
C GLY A 266 22.52 -6.02 23.61
N SER A 267 21.60 -5.08 23.51
CA SER A 267 20.25 -5.12 24.08
C SER A 267 19.18 -5.44 23.01
N THR A 268 19.46 -6.26 22.00
CA THR A 268 18.49 -6.57 20.91
C THR A 268 17.56 -7.76 21.20
N GLY A 269 17.95 -8.66 22.10
CA GLY A 269 17.28 -9.95 22.33
C GLY A 269 17.75 -11.09 21.41
N LEU A 270 18.59 -10.80 20.42
CA LEU A 270 19.16 -11.80 19.49
C LEU A 270 20.38 -12.52 20.09
N VAL A 271 20.78 -13.62 19.48
CA VAL A 271 22.08 -14.29 19.72
C VAL A 271 23.04 -13.99 18.56
N LYS A 272 24.35 -14.20 18.77
CA LYS A 272 25.36 -13.97 17.72
C LYS A 272 25.21 -14.99 16.59
N GLY A 273 25.33 -14.53 15.34
CA GLY A 273 25.30 -15.37 14.14
C GLY A 273 24.18 -15.01 13.15
N GLN A 274 23.97 -15.90 12.19
CA GLN A 274 23.15 -15.65 11.00
C GLN A 274 21.67 -15.99 11.20
N TYR A 275 20.82 -15.15 10.63
CA TYR A 275 19.37 -15.26 10.58
C TYR A 275 18.90 -15.05 9.15
N SER A 276 18.32 -16.08 8.55
CA SER A 276 17.63 -15.99 7.27
C SER A 276 16.14 -16.23 7.50
N TRP A 277 15.36 -15.17 7.59
CA TRP A 277 13.90 -15.26 7.66
C TRP A 277 13.29 -15.23 6.26
N ILE A 278 12.23 -15.99 6.04
CA ILE A 278 11.31 -15.83 4.92
C ILE A 278 9.87 -15.94 5.41
N GLY A 279 8.97 -15.13 4.85
CA GLY A 279 7.57 -15.11 5.25
C GLY A 279 6.84 -13.90 4.69
N GLY A 280 5.87 -13.41 5.46
CA GLY A 280 5.13 -12.21 5.08
C GLY A 280 4.08 -11.77 6.09
N THR A 281 3.37 -10.72 5.73
CA THR A 281 2.19 -10.21 6.44
C THR A 281 1.05 -10.05 5.46
N ALA A 282 -0.09 -10.69 5.77
CA ALA A 282 -1.38 -10.35 5.18
C ALA A 282 -2.08 -9.33 6.10
N GLN A 283 -2.64 -8.27 5.54
CA GLN A 283 -3.50 -7.33 6.27
C GLN A 283 -4.88 -7.26 5.60
N ALA A 284 -5.92 -6.97 6.37
CA ALA A 284 -7.25 -6.63 5.89
C ALA A 284 -7.72 -5.36 6.60
N HIS A 285 -8.17 -4.38 5.83
CA HIS A 285 -8.60 -3.06 6.25
C HIS A 285 -10.07 -2.88 5.91
N PHE A 286 -10.83 -2.33 6.85
CA PHE A 286 -12.27 -2.11 6.73
C PHE A 286 -12.58 -0.66 7.12
N VAL A 287 -13.35 0.06 6.30
CA VAL A 287 -13.84 1.40 6.60
C VAL A 287 -15.36 1.36 6.61
N LEU A 288 -15.96 1.73 7.74
CA LEU A 288 -17.42 1.77 7.88
C LEU A 288 -17.92 3.16 7.46
N PHE A 289 -19.03 3.17 6.73
CA PHE A 289 -19.63 4.37 6.13
C PHE A 289 -18.59 5.15 5.28
N PRO A 290 -18.00 4.53 4.24
CA PRO A 290 -17.05 5.20 3.37
C PRO A 290 -17.65 6.47 2.74
N ASP A 291 -16.82 7.49 2.55
CA ASP A 291 -17.13 8.61 1.66
C ASP A 291 -16.60 8.31 0.26
N TYR A 292 -17.50 8.27 -0.73
CA TYR A 292 -17.15 8.16 -2.14
C TYR A 292 -17.49 9.44 -2.92
N THR A 293 -17.90 10.54 -2.29
CA THR A 293 -18.35 11.76 -3.01
C THR A 293 -17.29 12.36 -3.94
N GLU A 294 -16.00 12.13 -3.68
CA GLU A 294 -14.91 12.52 -4.59
C GLU A 294 -14.82 11.63 -5.84
N ALA A 295 -15.02 10.31 -5.69
CA ALA A 295 -14.95 9.35 -6.79
C ALA A 295 -16.27 9.18 -7.56
N GLN A 296 -17.40 9.46 -6.89
CA GLN A 296 -18.77 9.32 -7.37
C GLN A 296 -19.62 10.46 -6.76
N PRO A 297 -19.69 11.65 -7.38
CA PRO A 297 -20.37 12.82 -6.81
C PRO A 297 -21.85 12.63 -6.47
N ASP A 298 -22.54 11.73 -7.19
CA ASP A 298 -23.94 11.37 -6.92
C ASP A 298 -24.11 10.37 -5.76
N PHE A 299 -23.03 9.72 -5.31
CA PHE A 299 -23.06 8.76 -4.21
C PHE A 299 -23.11 9.47 -2.86
N LYS A 300 -24.28 9.42 -2.22
CA LYS A 300 -24.44 9.85 -0.82
C LYS A 300 -24.06 8.70 0.09
N SER A 301 -23.06 8.89 0.95
CA SER A 301 -22.71 7.90 1.97
C SER A 301 -23.94 7.57 2.82
N PRO A 302 -24.30 6.29 3.01
CA PRO A 302 -25.56 5.89 3.63
C PRO A 302 -25.52 5.95 5.17
N GLY A 303 -24.42 6.42 5.76
CA GLY A 303 -24.31 6.71 7.18
C GLY A 303 -24.70 8.16 7.52
N PRO A 304 -25.11 8.44 8.77
CA PRO A 304 -25.15 9.80 9.29
C PRO A 304 -23.79 10.50 9.11
N ALA A 305 -23.77 11.77 8.70
CA ALA A 305 -22.55 12.50 8.35
C ALA A 305 -21.46 12.53 9.45
N PHE A 306 -21.82 12.27 10.72
CA PHE A 306 -20.85 12.17 11.82
C PHE A 306 -20.16 10.80 11.93
N TRP A 307 -20.60 9.76 11.21
CA TRP A 307 -19.94 8.45 11.13
C TRP A 307 -19.07 8.26 9.88
N VAL A 308 -19.29 9.05 8.84
CA VAL A 308 -18.66 8.91 7.52
C VAL A 308 -17.12 8.98 7.62
N ASN A 309 -16.44 7.99 7.02
CA ASN A 309 -14.99 7.78 7.10
C ASN A 309 -14.38 7.70 8.52
N ARG A 310 -15.19 7.59 9.58
CA ARG A 310 -14.69 7.65 10.96
C ARG A 310 -14.27 6.32 11.53
N LEU A 311 -15.14 5.31 11.45
CA LEU A 311 -14.87 4.00 12.02
C LEU A 311 -14.06 3.15 11.05
N PHE A 312 -12.95 2.61 11.53
CA PHE A 312 -12.14 1.65 10.78
C PHE A 312 -11.77 0.45 11.65
N ALA A 313 -11.58 -0.70 11.01
CA ALA A 313 -11.03 -1.89 11.63
C ALA A 313 -9.89 -2.46 10.78
N ASN A 314 -8.83 -2.95 11.42
CA ASN A 314 -7.72 -3.61 10.75
C ASN A 314 -7.50 -5.00 11.37
N ALA A 315 -7.21 -6.00 10.54
CA ALA A 315 -6.72 -7.31 10.95
C ALA A 315 -5.39 -7.60 10.26
N SER A 316 -4.45 -8.25 10.94
CA SER A 316 -3.14 -8.59 10.38
C SER A 316 -2.67 -9.97 10.82
N LEU A 317 -2.23 -10.78 9.86
CA LEU A 317 -1.54 -12.05 10.08
C LEU A 317 -0.12 -11.95 9.54
N THR A 318 0.84 -11.90 10.45
CA THR A 318 2.27 -11.95 10.16
C THR A 318 2.80 -13.34 10.44
N SER A 319 3.51 -13.97 9.51
CA SER A 319 4.15 -15.28 9.74
C SER A 319 5.48 -15.41 9.00
N TYR A 320 6.49 -15.91 9.70
CA TYR A 320 7.85 -16.12 9.19
C TYR A 320 8.43 -17.44 9.67
N VAL A 321 9.33 -18.01 8.86
CA VAL A 321 10.17 -19.16 9.22
C VAL A 321 11.65 -18.79 9.08
N GLN A 322 12.44 -19.17 10.08
CA GLN A 322 13.90 -19.08 10.05
C GLN A 322 14.48 -20.31 9.35
N LEU A 323 15.31 -20.11 8.31
CA LEU A 323 15.83 -21.19 7.48
C LEU A 323 16.93 -22.01 8.16
N GLU A 324 17.67 -21.46 9.13
CA GLU A 324 18.76 -22.19 9.80
C GLU A 324 18.28 -23.33 10.71
N ASN A 325 17.09 -23.21 11.29
CA ASN A 325 16.59 -24.09 12.36
C ASN A 325 15.09 -24.44 12.24
N GLY A 326 14.39 -23.96 11.22
CA GLY A 326 12.96 -24.18 11.02
C GLY A 326 12.05 -23.44 12.03
N ARG A 327 12.59 -22.54 12.87
CA ARG A 327 11.80 -21.81 13.87
C ARG A 327 10.75 -20.94 13.18
N GLN A 328 9.49 -21.20 13.47
CA GLN A 328 8.38 -20.37 13.02
C GLN A 328 8.07 -19.30 14.07
N VAL A 329 7.72 -18.10 13.61
CA VAL A 329 7.16 -17.02 14.43
C VAL A 329 5.95 -16.45 13.73
N THR A 330 4.84 -16.33 14.46
CA THR A 330 3.56 -15.85 13.94
C THR A 330 2.99 -14.82 14.90
N THR A 331 2.40 -13.77 14.36
CA THR A 331 1.72 -12.71 15.12
C THR A 331 0.39 -12.36 14.46
N TYR A 332 -0.63 -12.30 15.30
CA TYR A 332 -1.99 -11.89 14.98
C TYR A 332 -2.22 -10.50 15.58
N GLY A 333 -2.71 -9.58 14.76
CA GLY A 333 -3.11 -8.24 15.18
C GLY A 333 -4.56 -7.97 14.81
N ALA A 334 -5.27 -7.28 15.69
CA ALA A 334 -6.61 -6.76 15.44
C ALA A 334 -6.72 -5.34 15.99
N GLU A 335 -7.38 -4.44 15.29
CA GLU A 335 -7.55 -3.05 15.69
C GLU A 335 -8.95 -2.55 15.36
N LEU A 336 -9.52 -1.76 16.27
CA LEU A 336 -10.69 -0.92 16.03
C LEU A 336 -10.29 0.54 16.30
N GLY A 337 -10.66 1.45 15.41
CA GLY A 337 -10.31 2.86 15.53
C GLY A 337 -11.38 3.82 15.04
N TYR A 338 -11.25 5.07 15.49
CA TYR A 338 -12.16 6.17 15.20
C TYR A 338 -11.37 7.44 14.85
N ASN A 339 -11.56 7.96 13.65
CA ASN A 339 -10.97 9.22 13.20
C ASN A 339 -11.67 10.42 13.85
N ILE A 340 -10.91 11.21 14.61
CA ILE A 340 -11.37 12.42 15.30
C ILE A 340 -11.56 13.55 14.30
N SER A 341 -10.64 13.70 13.35
CA SER A 341 -10.77 14.61 12.21
C SER A 341 -11.30 13.87 10.97
N THR A 342 -12.12 14.55 10.16
CA THR A 342 -12.75 13.98 8.95
C THR A 342 -11.75 13.66 7.84
N ASP A 343 -10.59 14.31 7.85
CA ASP A 343 -9.44 14.04 6.98
C ASP A 343 -8.57 12.85 7.44
N GLY A 344 -8.96 12.17 8.52
CA GLY A 344 -8.24 11.04 9.08
C GLY A 344 -6.92 11.37 9.79
N LYS A 345 -6.44 12.63 9.80
CA LYS A 345 -5.12 13.01 10.35
C LYS A 345 -4.98 12.76 11.85
N SER A 346 -6.08 12.67 12.59
CA SER A 346 -6.10 12.34 14.01
C SER A 346 -7.10 11.22 14.30
N SER A 347 -6.70 10.23 15.09
CA SER A 347 -7.57 9.12 15.46
C SER A 347 -7.24 8.53 16.82
N VAL A 348 -8.23 7.90 17.46
CA VAL A 348 -7.99 6.98 18.58
C VAL A 348 -8.19 5.54 18.12
N SER A 349 -7.34 4.62 18.55
CA SER A 349 -7.51 3.20 18.28
C SER A 349 -7.21 2.31 19.48
N VAL A 350 -7.89 1.17 19.53
CA VAL A 350 -7.63 0.05 20.44
C VAL A 350 -7.12 -1.10 19.60
N LYS A 351 -5.87 -1.52 19.84
CA LYS A 351 -5.22 -2.64 19.15
C LYS A 351 -4.96 -3.80 20.11
N TYR A 352 -5.19 -5.02 19.67
CA TYR A 352 -4.70 -6.25 20.27
C TYR A 352 -3.59 -6.84 19.39
N ASP A 353 -2.48 -7.26 20.01
CA ASP A 353 -1.38 -7.99 19.36
C ASP A 353 -1.07 -9.25 20.17
N GLN A 354 -1.05 -10.41 19.51
CA GLN A 354 -0.66 -11.69 20.11
C GLN A 354 0.27 -12.47 19.17
N GLY A 355 1.45 -12.88 19.65
CA GLY A 355 2.38 -13.67 18.85
C GLY A 355 3.81 -13.66 19.34
N THR A 356 4.75 -13.80 18.41
CA THR A 356 6.19 -13.56 18.61
C THR A 356 6.71 -12.64 17.51
N ASP A 357 7.41 -11.58 17.92
CA ASP A 357 8.08 -10.64 17.02
C ASP A 357 9.38 -11.23 16.47
N LYS A 358 9.66 -11.09 15.17
CA LYS A 358 10.82 -11.76 14.53
C LYS A 358 12.16 -11.10 14.80
N ASP A 359 12.16 -9.78 15.03
CA ASP A 359 13.38 -8.97 15.10
C ASP A 359 13.92 -8.86 16.54
N THR A 360 13.07 -9.12 17.54
CA THR A 360 13.41 -9.19 18.97
C THR A 360 13.24 -10.59 19.58
N LEU A 361 12.50 -11.50 18.92
CA LEU A 361 12.14 -12.84 19.40
C LEU A 361 11.31 -12.88 20.70
N VAL A 362 10.77 -11.72 21.10
CA VAL A 362 9.91 -11.57 22.28
C VAL A 362 8.49 -12.03 21.98
N ALA A 363 7.99 -12.96 22.79
CA ALA A 363 6.57 -13.32 22.80
C ALA A 363 5.74 -12.18 23.41
N MET A 364 4.64 -11.80 22.75
CA MET A 364 3.78 -10.71 23.19
C MET A 364 2.30 -11.09 23.18
N ARG A 365 1.57 -10.54 24.15
CA ARG A 365 0.11 -10.55 24.23
C ARG A 365 -0.31 -9.25 24.91
N LYS A 366 -0.64 -8.23 24.11
CA LYS A 366 -0.80 -6.84 24.57
C LYS A 366 -2.07 -6.21 24.00
N TYR A 367 -2.72 -5.40 24.82
CA TYR A 367 -3.68 -4.39 24.37
C TYR A 367 -2.97 -3.03 24.36
N LEU A 368 -3.22 -2.23 23.35
CA LEU A 368 -2.69 -0.88 23.20
C LEU A 368 -3.84 0.08 22.87
N MET A 369 -4.05 1.07 23.72
CA MET A 369 -4.83 2.25 23.37
C MET A 369 -3.88 3.33 22.86
N ALA A 370 -4.17 3.92 21.72
CA ALA A 370 -3.30 4.92 21.09
C ALA A 370 -4.10 6.14 20.60
N LEU A 371 -3.56 7.32 20.83
CA LEU A 371 -3.88 8.53 20.06
C LEU A 371 -2.87 8.60 18.91
N ASN A 372 -3.35 8.46 17.67
CA ASN A 372 -2.54 8.54 16.46
C ASN A 372 -2.66 9.95 15.88
N ILE A 373 -1.53 10.61 15.66
CA ILE A 373 -1.42 11.88 14.94
C ILE A 373 -0.61 11.62 13.67
N LYS A 374 -1.01 12.23 12.55
CA LYS A 374 -0.46 11.98 11.22
C LYS A 374 -0.13 13.31 10.54
N TYR A 375 0.97 13.31 9.78
CA TYR A 375 1.52 14.42 9.02
C TYR A 375 2.21 13.85 7.76
#